data_AF-A0A2V6TU55-F1
#
_entry.id   AF-A0A2V6TU55-F1
#
_cell.length_a   1.000
_cell.length_b   1.000
_cell.length_c   1.000
_cell.angle_alpha   90.00
_cell.angle_beta   90.00
_cell.angle_gamma   90.00
#
_symmetry.space_group_name_H-M   'P 1'
#
loop_
_entity.id
_entity.type
_entity.pdbx_description
1 polymer ?
#
loop_
_entity_poly.entity_id
_entity_poly.type
_entity_poly.pdbx_seq_one_letter_code
_entity_poly.pdbx_strand_id
1 'polypeptide(L)'
;MPINTEPRFVGRAWITPAGPVVAGAIGSWTITYEVGLYGYDEFARLKIACRFASDWGTPQFTDPAAANYATVRLESRSPTSVAHLSWEPRGYIRPWFKCLVVSIRDGSLYPGDQVHVTLGDRSRGGPGSRAQTFRERGCEWRVLVDPFGTELYSPLAASPTLDIVGGDFHRLVVIAPTTVRPGEPFDALVKAEDVWGNPCERFTGDVAVGVHGCDIAGLPRRITFRRGELAVASMSALRVADAGRETRIVATHGEHHAESNLVRALRPSEPKTWWGDLHGQTRATVGTGTIEEYFAFGREVALLDMMCHQANDFQVTDEEWRRLRREIDRFHQDGRCVIFVGYEWSGMTPGGGDRNVMFRGDVAALHRSSHAEVDDMRDAATDCFPVT
;
A
#
# COMPACT_ATOMS: atom_id res chain seq x y z
N MET A 1 18.51 10.19 30.14
CA MET A 1 19.09 10.54 28.83
C MET A 1 18.14 10.01 27.77
N PRO A 2 17.89 10.72 26.67
CA PRO A 2 17.14 10.13 25.56
C PRO A 2 17.85 8.86 25.07
N ILE A 3 17.09 7.87 24.57
CA ILE A 3 17.65 6.67 23.96
C ILE A 3 18.53 7.12 22.78
N ASN A 4 19.82 6.75 22.76
CA ASN A 4 20.64 6.97 21.57
C ASN A 4 20.24 5.93 20.52
N THR A 5 19.66 6.38 19.40
CA THR A 5 19.13 5.53 18.34
C THR A 5 20.16 5.14 17.27
N GLU A 6 21.45 5.45 17.46
CA GLU A 6 22.49 4.93 16.58
C GLU A 6 22.48 3.39 16.62
N PRO A 7 22.59 2.70 15.47
CA PRO A 7 22.45 1.24 15.38
C PRO A 7 23.36 0.45 16.33
N ARG A 8 24.54 0.97 16.68
CA ARG A 8 25.42 0.30 17.65
C ARG A 8 24.79 0.17 19.04
N PHE A 9 23.95 1.11 19.47
CA PHE A 9 23.34 1.11 20.79
C PHE A 9 22.04 0.33 20.83
N VAL A 10 21.17 0.55 19.84
CA VAL A 10 19.82 -0.04 19.78
C VAL A 10 19.73 -1.31 18.96
N GLY A 11 20.79 -1.73 18.28
CA GLY A 11 20.83 -2.95 17.49
C GLY A 11 20.33 -2.76 16.06
N ARG A 12 20.09 -3.88 15.39
CA ARG A 12 19.62 -3.93 13.99
C ARG A 12 18.68 -5.10 13.77
N ALA A 13 17.85 -5.03 12.73
CA ALA A 13 16.96 -6.11 12.36
C ALA A 13 16.97 -6.39 10.85
N TRP A 14 16.70 -7.64 10.48
CA TRP A 14 16.54 -8.07 9.09
C TRP A 14 15.50 -9.18 9.00
N ILE A 15 15.02 -9.46 7.79
CA ILE A 15 14.01 -10.49 7.52
C ILE A 15 14.55 -11.55 6.55
N THR A 16 14.24 -12.81 6.80
CA THR A 16 14.60 -13.94 5.93
C THR A 16 13.39 -14.83 5.65
N PRO A 17 13.13 -15.21 4.39
CA PRO A 17 13.83 -14.77 3.18
C PRO A 17 13.59 -13.28 2.88
N ALA A 18 14.60 -12.61 2.31
CA ALA A 18 14.58 -11.17 2.00
C ALA A 18 14.15 -10.86 0.55
N GLY A 19 13.73 -11.87 -0.21
CA GLY A 19 13.31 -11.71 -1.61
C GLY A 19 11.87 -11.20 -1.74
N PRO A 20 11.46 -10.77 -2.95
CA PRO A 20 10.09 -10.38 -3.22
C PRO A 20 9.09 -11.50 -2.88
N VAL A 21 7.97 -11.11 -2.28
CA VAL A 21 6.89 -12.00 -1.86
C VAL A 21 5.70 -11.82 -2.80
N VAL A 22 5.18 -12.94 -3.30
CA VAL A 22 3.94 -12.91 -4.10
C VAL A 22 2.75 -12.56 -3.19
N ALA A 23 1.90 -11.64 -3.63
CA ALA A 23 0.70 -11.24 -2.93
C ALA A 23 -0.17 -12.45 -2.53
N GLY A 24 -0.53 -12.52 -1.25
CA GLY A 24 -1.31 -13.60 -0.66
C GLY A 24 -0.60 -14.96 -0.58
N ALA A 25 0.70 -15.04 -0.89
CA ALA A 25 1.45 -16.28 -0.75
C ALA A 25 1.45 -16.79 0.69
N ILE A 26 1.41 -18.12 0.85
CA ILE A 26 1.56 -18.76 2.15
C ILE A 26 3.03 -19.17 2.34
N GLY A 27 3.67 -18.67 3.39
CA GLY A 27 5.08 -18.88 3.64
C GLY A 27 5.48 -18.78 5.11
N SER A 28 6.79 -18.82 5.35
CA SER A 28 7.40 -18.59 6.65
C SER A 28 8.44 -17.48 6.50
N TRP A 29 8.41 -16.49 7.38
CA TRP A 29 9.38 -15.40 7.40
C TRP A 29 9.89 -15.20 8.81
N THR A 30 11.21 -15.09 8.95
CA THR A 30 11.87 -14.86 10.23
C THR A 30 12.41 -13.45 10.27
N ILE A 31 11.93 -12.65 11.21
CA ILE A 31 12.54 -11.36 11.54
C ILE A 31 13.55 -11.63 12.65
N THR A 32 14.81 -11.33 12.38
CA THR A 32 15.89 -11.45 13.36
C THR A 32 16.27 -10.05 13.83
N TYR A 33 16.31 -9.86 15.15
CA TYR A 33 16.82 -8.68 15.81
C TYR A 33 18.12 -9.03 16.55
N GLU A 34 19.19 -8.28 16.29
CA GLU A 34 20.46 -8.37 17.00
C GLU A 34 20.55 -7.24 18.03
N VAL A 35 20.80 -7.62 19.28
CA VAL A 35 20.80 -6.72 20.43
C VAL A 35 22.03 -5.79 20.39
N GLY A 36 21.78 -4.48 20.53
CA GLY A 36 22.82 -3.46 20.58
C GLY A 36 23.52 -3.32 21.94
N LEU A 37 24.39 -2.32 22.07
CA LEU A 37 25.20 -2.10 23.28
C LEU A 37 24.40 -1.89 24.56
N TYR A 38 23.14 -1.43 24.48
CA TYR A 38 22.31 -1.27 25.67
C TYR A 38 21.93 -2.60 26.32
N GLY A 39 21.91 -3.71 25.57
CA GLY A 39 21.32 -4.94 26.06
C GLY A 39 19.81 -4.83 26.25
N TYR A 40 19.21 -5.90 26.77
CA TYR A 40 17.82 -5.95 27.24
C TYR A 40 17.83 -6.54 28.64
N ASP A 41 17.12 -5.90 29.57
CA ASP A 41 16.90 -6.46 30.90
C ASP A 41 15.56 -7.22 30.98
N GLU A 42 15.26 -7.80 32.13
CA GLU A 42 13.96 -8.38 32.43
C GLU A 42 12.85 -7.36 32.15
N PHE A 43 11.75 -7.82 31.54
CA PHE A 43 10.62 -7.02 31.06
C PHE A 43 10.87 -6.08 29.89
N ALA A 44 12.10 -5.99 29.36
CA ALA A 44 12.34 -5.23 28.15
C ALA A 44 11.56 -5.80 26.95
N ARG A 45 11.11 -4.91 26.06
CA ARG A 45 10.19 -5.23 24.97
C ARG A 45 10.72 -4.80 23.61
N LEU A 46 10.41 -5.62 22.62
CA LEU A 46 10.59 -5.34 21.20
C LEU A 46 9.20 -5.38 20.55
N LYS A 47 8.87 -4.40 19.71
CA LYS A 47 7.67 -4.46 18.87
C LYS A 47 8.08 -4.53 17.40
N ILE A 48 7.47 -5.45 16.69
CA ILE A 48 7.54 -5.56 15.23
C ILE A 48 6.16 -5.17 14.71
N ALA A 49 6.07 -3.99 14.11
CA ALA A 49 4.83 -3.37 13.73
C ALA A 49 4.62 -3.35 12.21
N CYS A 50 3.40 -3.65 11.77
CA CYS A 50 2.96 -3.43 10.40
C CYS A 50 2.02 -2.22 10.33
N ARG A 51 1.91 -1.63 9.13
CA ARG A 51 0.93 -0.57 8.87
C ARG A 51 -0.50 -1.08 9.09
N PHE A 52 -1.38 -0.16 9.50
CA PHE A 52 -2.81 -0.39 9.62
C PHE A 52 -3.42 -0.99 8.34
N ALA A 53 -3.06 -0.47 7.18
CA ALA A 53 -3.57 -0.91 5.88
C ALA A 53 -3.19 -2.35 5.49
N SER A 54 -2.18 -2.94 6.13
CA SER A 54 -1.72 -4.29 5.76
C SER A 54 -2.74 -5.36 6.17
N ASP A 55 -3.08 -6.27 5.27
CA ASP A 55 -3.92 -7.43 5.55
C ASP A 55 -3.12 -8.73 5.76
N TRP A 56 -1.83 -8.62 6.11
CA TRP A 56 -1.02 -9.77 6.48
C TRP A 56 -1.70 -10.60 7.58
N GLY A 57 -1.59 -11.93 7.51
CA GLY A 57 -2.26 -12.83 8.43
C GLY A 57 -1.90 -12.56 9.91
N THR A 58 -2.92 -12.40 10.75
CA THR A 58 -2.74 -12.19 12.20
C THR A 58 -2.03 -13.38 12.84
N PRO A 59 -0.89 -13.18 13.53
CA PRO A 59 -0.17 -14.26 14.18
C PRO A 59 -0.97 -14.86 15.33
N GLN A 60 -0.78 -16.16 15.56
CA GLN A 60 -1.31 -16.89 16.72
C GLN A 60 -0.22 -17.77 17.33
N PHE A 61 -0.39 -18.13 18.61
CA PHE A 61 0.69 -18.72 19.42
C PHE A 61 0.29 -20.06 20.09
N THR A 62 -0.88 -20.60 19.75
CA THR A 62 -1.50 -21.71 20.50
C THR A 62 -1.64 -22.99 19.70
N ASP A 63 -1.89 -22.92 18.40
CA ASP A 63 -2.09 -24.09 17.54
C ASP A 63 -0.95 -24.22 16.51
N PRO A 64 0.07 -25.06 16.78
CA PRO A 64 1.20 -25.21 15.89
C PRO A 64 0.88 -25.89 14.53
N ALA A 65 -0.32 -26.45 14.35
CA ALA A 65 -0.78 -27.04 13.10
C ALA A 65 -1.69 -26.08 12.29
N ALA A 66 -2.10 -24.95 12.86
CA ALA A 66 -2.94 -23.97 12.19
C ALA A 66 -2.14 -22.89 11.43
N ALA A 67 -2.83 -22.15 10.56
CA ALA A 67 -2.25 -21.01 9.86
C ALA A 67 -1.80 -19.91 10.82
N ASN A 68 -0.84 -19.10 10.36
CA ASN A 68 -0.26 -17.96 11.08
C ASN A 68 0.34 -18.30 12.45
N TYR A 69 0.68 -19.56 12.72
CA TYR A 69 1.43 -19.91 13.93
C TYR A 69 2.76 -19.16 13.95
N ALA A 70 3.10 -18.52 15.07
CA ALA A 70 4.32 -17.75 15.22
C ALA A 70 5.11 -18.20 16.45
N THR A 71 6.44 -18.21 16.31
CA THR A 71 7.36 -18.66 17.36
C THR A 71 8.49 -17.66 17.57
N VAL A 72 9.09 -17.69 18.76
CA VAL A 72 10.29 -16.93 19.08
C VAL A 72 11.37 -17.89 19.56
N ARG A 73 12.60 -17.68 19.08
CA ARG A 73 13.81 -18.38 19.53
C ARG A 73 14.85 -17.35 19.92
N LEU A 74 15.52 -17.56 21.04
CA LEU A 74 16.68 -16.77 21.45
C LEU A 74 17.97 -17.50 21.08
N GLU A 75 18.92 -16.76 20.56
CA GLU A 75 20.33 -17.13 20.50
C GLU A 75 21.07 -16.19 21.44
N SER A 76 21.15 -16.59 22.71
CA SER A 76 21.66 -15.76 23.79
C SER A 76 22.74 -16.50 24.56
N ARG A 77 23.71 -15.73 25.07
CA ARG A 77 24.71 -16.23 26.02
C ARG A 77 24.11 -16.50 27.40
N SER A 78 22.94 -15.95 27.70
CA SER A 78 22.20 -16.19 28.93
C SER A 78 21.35 -17.46 28.80
N PRO A 79 21.68 -18.56 29.49
CA PRO A 79 20.92 -19.81 29.39
C PRO A 79 19.54 -19.73 30.06
N THR A 80 19.30 -18.70 30.86
CA THR A 80 18.04 -18.49 31.60
C THR A 80 17.08 -17.55 30.90
N SER A 81 17.48 -16.96 29.75
CA SER A 81 16.64 -15.96 29.11
C SER A 81 15.43 -16.58 28.41
N VAL A 82 14.25 -16.03 28.68
CA VAL A 82 12.97 -16.52 28.14
C VAL A 82 12.25 -15.38 27.43
N ALA A 83 11.83 -15.63 26.18
CA ALA A 83 11.03 -14.70 25.39
C ALA A 83 9.60 -15.20 25.19
N HIS A 84 8.64 -14.30 25.24
CA HIS A 84 7.24 -14.56 24.94
C HIS A 84 6.74 -13.66 23.82
N LEU A 85 5.83 -14.20 23.01
CA LEU A 85 5.12 -13.45 21.99
C LEU A 85 3.72 -13.04 22.47
N SER A 86 3.28 -11.85 22.07
CA SER A 86 1.89 -11.42 22.12
C SER A 86 1.53 -10.56 20.92
N TRP A 87 0.23 -10.39 20.66
CA TRP A 87 -0.28 -9.56 19.56
C TRP A 87 -1.09 -8.40 20.10
N GLU A 88 -0.71 -7.19 19.71
CA GLU A 88 -1.43 -5.95 20.03
C GLU A 88 -1.99 -5.34 18.73
N PRO A 89 -3.31 -5.44 18.47
CA PRO A 89 -3.92 -4.86 17.27
C PRO A 89 -3.78 -3.33 17.17
N ARG A 90 -3.54 -2.67 18.32
CA ARG A 90 -3.29 -1.23 18.47
C ARG A 90 -2.17 -0.99 19.49
N GLY A 91 -0.98 -1.47 19.17
CA GLY A 91 0.18 -1.48 20.06
C GLY A 91 1.15 -0.29 19.93
N TYR A 92 0.99 0.57 18.93
CA TYR A 92 1.86 1.75 18.75
C TYR A 92 1.12 2.93 18.10
N ILE A 93 1.85 3.99 17.78
CA ILE A 93 1.37 5.21 17.12
C ILE A 93 0.97 4.90 15.67
N ARG A 94 -0.01 5.62 15.14
CA ARG A 94 -0.46 5.51 13.74
C ARG A 94 0.72 5.80 12.79
N PRO A 95 0.81 5.16 11.63
CA PRO A 95 -0.03 4.07 11.12
C PRO A 95 0.37 2.66 11.63
N TRP A 96 1.28 2.54 12.58
CA TRP A 96 1.94 1.29 12.99
C TRP A 96 1.20 0.54 14.11
N PHE A 97 -0.11 0.35 13.94
CA PHE A 97 -0.94 -0.21 15.02
C PHE A 97 -0.70 -1.69 15.30
N LYS A 98 -0.49 -2.50 14.27
CA LYS A 98 -0.50 -3.96 14.35
C LYS A 98 0.86 -4.46 14.82
N CYS A 99 1.03 -4.71 16.12
CA CYS A 99 2.31 -5.03 16.74
C CYS A 99 2.38 -6.49 17.19
N LEU A 100 3.37 -7.22 16.68
CA LEU A 100 3.88 -8.43 17.31
C LEU A 100 4.91 -8.03 18.36
N VAL A 101 4.64 -8.37 19.62
CA VAL A 101 5.47 -7.99 20.76
C VAL A 101 6.33 -9.19 21.15
N VAL A 102 7.63 -8.96 21.34
CA VAL A 102 8.51 -9.87 22.08
C VAL A 102 8.77 -9.26 23.46
N SER A 103 8.48 -10.02 24.51
CA SER A 103 8.79 -9.66 25.89
C SER A 103 9.84 -10.62 26.45
N ILE A 104 10.95 -10.08 26.96
CA ILE A 104 11.94 -10.86 27.71
C ILE A 104 11.40 -11.00 29.13
N ARG A 105 10.91 -12.19 29.50
CA ARG A 105 10.25 -12.41 30.80
C ARG A 105 11.21 -12.76 31.91
N ASP A 106 12.26 -13.50 31.58
CA ASP A 106 13.28 -13.95 32.51
C ASP A 106 14.64 -13.70 31.88
N GLY A 107 15.64 -13.37 32.69
CA GLY A 107 17.01 -13.12 32.26
C GLY A 107 17.20 -11.83 31.46
N SER A 108 18.36 -11.70 30.85
CA SER A 108 18.78 -10.51 30.09
C SER A 108 19.32 -10.92 28.72
N LEU A 109 19.29 -10.02 27.74
CA LEU A 109 20.03 -10.19 26.50
C LEU A 109 21.22 -9.25 26.46
N TYR A 110 22.35 -9.75 25.99
CA TYR A 110 23.59 -9.03 25.89
C TYR A 110 23.85 -8.53 24.46
N PRO A 111 24.74 -7.55 24.28
CA PRO A 111 25.14 -7.11 22.95
C PRO A 111 25.59 -8.28 22.07
N GLY A 112 25.00 -8.39 20.89
CA GLY A 112 25.22 -9.49 19.93
C GLY A 112 24.31 -10.71 20.08
N ASP A 113 23.54 -10.83 21.18
CA ASP A 113 22.48 -11.84 21.27
C ASP A 113 21.41 -11.59 20.20
N GLN A 114 20.74 -12.65 19.74
CA GLN A 114 19.74 -12.56 18.68
C GLN A 114 18.38 -13.08 19.11
N VAL A 115 17.34 -12.36 18.68
CA VAL A 115 15.93 -12.73 18.81
C VAL A 115 15.40 -13.08 17.43
N HIS A 116 14.98 -14.33 17.23
CA HIS A 116 14.41 -14.81 15.98
C HIS A 116 12.90 -14.99 16.13
N VAL A 117 12.12 -14.16 15.45
CA VAL A 117 10.67 -14.24 15.44
C VAL A 117 10.22 -14.83 14.10
N THR A 118 9.68 -16.04 14.11
CA THR A 118 9.20 -16.73 12.90
C THR A 118 7.70 -16.56 12.76
N LEU A 119 7.27 -15.89 11.71
CA LEU A 119 5.88 -15.80 11.27
C LEU A 119 5.55 -16.99 10.38
N GLY A 120 4.47 -17.71 10.68
CA GLY A 120 4.06 -18.87 9.91
C GLY A 120 5.01 -20.05 10.08
N ASP A 121 5.41 -20.39 11.30
CA ASP A 121 6.27 -21.53 11.60
C ASP A 121 5.61 -22.84 11.15
N ARG A 122 6.32 -23.60 10.31
CA ARG A 122 5.86 -24.86 9.71
C ARG A 122 6.47 -26.10 10.37
N SER A 123 7.33 -25.94 11.38
CA SER A 123 8.09 -27.04 12.02
C SER A 123 7.20 -28.13 12.66
N ARG A 124 5.92 -27.82 12.88
CA ARG A 124 4.91 -28.73 13.45
C ARG A 124 3.76 -29.05 12.49
N GLY A 125 3.94 -28.81 11.19
CA GLY A 125 3.00 -29.23 10.14
C GLY A 125 1.95 -28.19 9.74
N GLY A 126 1.97 -26.98 10.33
CA GLY A 126 1.10 -25.89 9.92
C GLY A 126 1.37 -25.39 8.49
N PRO A 127 0.39 -24.73 7.84
CA PRO A 127 0.53 -24.28 6.46
C PRO A 127 1.43 -23.05 6.31
N GLY A 128 1.71 -22.30 7.39
CA GLY A 128 2.46 -21.04 7.36
C GLY A 128 1.57 -19.80 7.53
N SER A 129 2.11 -18.61 7.24
CA SER A 129 1.42 -17.33 7.32
C SER A 129 1.07 -16.82 5.93
N ARG A 130 -0.06 -16.12 5.79
CA ARG A 130 -0.46 -15.48 4.52
C ARG A 130 0.11 -14.07 4.43
N ALA A 131 0.88 -13.82 3.38
CA ALA A 131 1.32 -12.49 3.01
C ALA A 131 0.15 -11.55 2.68
N GLN A 132 0.42 -10.25 2.71
CA GLN A 132 -0.50 -9.21 2.25
C GLN A 132 -1.00 -9.49 0.82
N THR A 133 -2.26 -9.18 0.52
CA THR A 133 -2.92 -9.50 -0.76
C THR A 133 -2.76 -8.44 -1.84
N PHE A 134 -2.16 -7.31 -1.52
CA PHE A 134 -1.93 -6.24 -2.48
C PHE A 134 -0.45 -5.88 -2.58
N ARG A 135 -0.08 -5.42 -3.77
CA ARG A 135 1.30 -5.00 -4.07
C ARG A 135 1.74 -3.83 -3.21
N GLU A 136 2.99 -3.87 -2.77
CA GLU A 136 3.63 -2.78 -2.04
C GLU A 136 5.15 -2.89 -2.20
N ARG A 137 5.80 -1.81 -2.66
CA ARG A 137 7.26 -1.73 -2.65
C ARG A 137 7.74 -1.25 -1.28
N GLY A 138 8.74 -1.94 -0.73
CA GLY A 138 9.30 -1.62 0.57
C GLY A 138 8.30 -1.75 1.71
N CYS A 139 7.46 -2.79 1.71
CA CYS A 139 6.58 -3.14 2.82
C CYS A 139 7.42 -3.32 4.09
N GLU A 140 7.39 -2.31 4.95
CA GLU A 140 8.25 -2.19 6.13
C GLU A 140 7.63 -2.92 7.32
N TRP A 141 8.45 -3.71 8.00
CA TRP A 141 8.17 -4.32 9.29
C TRP A 141 8.88 -3.51 10.37
N ARG A 142 8.23 -2.44 10.83
CA ARG A 142 8.83 -1.44 11.69
C ARG A 142 9.23 -2.06 13.04
N VAL A 143 10.53 -2.05 13.32
CA VAL A 143 11.06 -2.55 14.58
C VAL A 143 11.25 -1.40 15.55
N LEU A 144 10.64 -1.55 16.72
CA LEU A 144 10.58 -0.57 17.79
C LEU A 144 11.20 -1.20 19.03
N VAL A 145 12.21 -0.54 19.60
CA VAL A 145 12.96 -1.04 20.74
C VAL A 145 12.66 -0.23 22.00
N ASP A 146 12.55 -0.91 23.12
CA ASP A 146 12.57 -0.34 24.47
C ASP A 146 13.54 -1.15 25.33
N PRO A 147 14.87 -0.89 25.18
CA PRO A 147 15.90 -1.67 25.86
C PRO A 147 15.87 -1.48 27.39
N PHE A 148 15.19 -0.45 27.88
CA PHE A 148 15.15 -0.07 29.29
C PHE A 148 13.83 -0.43 29.99
N GLY A 149 12.87 -1.07 29.30
CA GLY A 149 11.59 -1.49 29.90
C GLY A 149 10.72 -0.32 30.37
N THR A 150 10.78 0.82 29.68
CA THR A 150 10.11 2.07 30.07
C THR A 150 8.80 2.33 29.32
N GLU A 151 8.43 1.45 28.38
CA GLU A 151 7.35 1.63 27.40
C GLU A 151 7.55 2.82 26.46
N LEU A 152 8.74 3.44 26.47
CA LEU A 152 9.15 4.46 25.52
C LEU A 152 9.92 3.81 24.37
N TYR A 153 9.21 3.52 23.29
CA TYR A 153 9.79 2.84 22.14
C TYR A 153 10.45 3.82 21.17
N SER A 154 11.66 3.47 20.74
CA SER A 154 12.36 4.13 19.64
C SER A 154 12.38 3.24 18.39
N PRO A 155 12.04 3.75 17.20
CA PRO A 155 12.22 2.99 15.97
C PRO A 155 13.70 2.77 15.68
N LEU A 156 14.03 1.61 15.12
CA LEU A 156 15.35 1.41 14.53
C LEU A 156 15.55 2.36 13.34
N ALA A 157 16.79 2.82 13.15
CA ALA A 157 17.15 3.67 12.02
C ALA A 157 16.85 3.02 10.65
N ALA A 158 16.90 1.69 10.59
CA ALA A 158 16.46 0.90 9.44
C ALA A 158 15.72 -0.35 9.93
N SER A 159 14.49 -0.53 9.44
CA SER A 159 13.68 -1.72 9.68
C SER A 159 13.67 -2.61 8.44
N PRO A 160 13.49 -3.94 8.58
CA PRO A 160 13.39 -4.83 7.44
C PRO A 160 12.22 -4.48 6.54
N THR A 161 12.43 -4.61 5.23
CA THR A 161 11.41 -4.38 4.21
C THR A 161 11.32 -5.57 3.25
N LEU A 162 10.13 -5.82 2.71
CA LEU A 162 9.89 -6.76 1.62
C LEU A 162 9.14 -6.08 0.49
N ASP A 163 9.43 -6.44 -0.75
CA ASP A 163 8.55 -6.09 -1.87
C ASP A 163 7.44 -7.13 -1.99
N ILE A 164 6.19 -6.69 -2.02
CA ILE A 164 5.02 -7.51 -2.33
C ILE A 164 4.65 -7.30 -3.80
N VAL A 165 4.72 -8.37 -4.59
CA VAL A 165 4.54 -8.35 -6.04
C VAL A 165 3.28 -9.10 -6.47
N GLY A 166 2.77 -8.79 -7.67
CA GLY A 166 1.61 -9.48 -8.23
C GLY A 166 1.91 -10.96 -8.47
N GLY A 167 0.92 -11.81 -8.21
CA GLY A 167 1.00 -13.25 -8.38
C GLY A 167 0.86 -13.74 -9.83
N ASP A 168 0.61 -15.04 -9.93
CA ASP A 168 0.40 -15.71 -11.21
C ASP A 168 -0.89 -15.25 -11.88
N PHE A 169 -0.91 -15.34 -13.21
CA PHE A 169 -2.06 -14.96 -14.03
C PHE A 169 -3.32 -15.74 -13.63
N HIS A 170 -4.38 -15.00 -13.33
CA HIS A 170 -5.69 -15.55 -12.97
C HIS A 170 -6.78 -15.11 -13.97
N ARG A 171 -6.80 -13.84 -14.36
CA ARG A 171 -7.81 -13.31 -15.29
C ARG A 171 -7.29 -12.14 -16.13
N LEU A 172 -7.95 -11.91 -17.26
CA LEU A 172 -7.85 -10.67 -18.01
C LEU A 172 -8.87 -9.65 -17.48
N VAL A 173 -8.52 -8.37 -17.56
CA VAL A 173 -9.43 -7.25 -17.35
C VAL A 173 -9.22 -6.24 -18.47
N VAL A 174 -10.31 -5.72 -19.01
CA VAL A 174 -10.30 -4.66 -20.01
C VAL A 174 -11.06 -3.46 -19.45
N ILE A 175 -10.48 -2.26 -19.53
CA ILE A 175 -11.10 -1.04 -19.03
C ILE A 175 -11.11 -0.01 -20.17
N ALA A 176 -12.25 0.64 -20.36
CA ALA A 176 -12.43 1.72 -21.32
C ALA A 176 -13.34 2.81 -20.74
N PRO A 177 -13.38 4.03 -21.30
CA PRO A 177 -14.35 5.04 -20.90
C PRO A 177 -15.78 4.59 -21.20
N THR A 178 -16.72 4.88 -20.29
CA THR A 178 -18.14 4.56 -20.53
C THR A 178 -18.72 5.36 -21.69
N THR A 179 -18.26 6.59 -21.87
CA THR A 179 -18.76 7.49 -22.90
C THR A 179 -17.61 8.18 -23.62
N VAL A 180 -17.73 8.24 -24.95
CA VAL A 180 -16.75 8.87 -25.84
C VAL A 180 -17.47 9.80 -26.80
N ARG A 181 -16.76 10.81 -27.34
CA ARG A 181 -17.31 11.64 -28.41
C ARG A 181 -16.99 11.02 -29.77
N PRO A 182 -17.93 11.01 -30.73
CA PRO A 182 -17.70 10.45 -32.05
C PRO A 182 -16.48 11.07 -32.73
N GLY A 183 -15.58 10.22 -33.20
CA GLY A 183 -14.33 10.63 -33.86
C GLY A 183 -13.26 11.19 -32.93
N GLU A 184 -13.52 11.49 -31.66
CA GLU A 184 -12.47 11.92 -30.71
C GLU A 184 -11.64 10.72 -30.21
N PRO A 185 -10.33 10.92 -29.96
CA PRO A 185 -9.49 9.86 -29.44
C PRO A 185 -9.85 9.55 -27.99
N PHE A 186 -9.79 8.27 -27.62
CA PHE A 186 -9.82 7.81 -26.24
C PHE A 186 -8.80 6.69 -26.02
N ASP A 187 -8.44 6.47 -24.76
CA ASP A 187 -7.55 5.41 -24.34
C ASP A 187 -8.37 4.29 -23.68
N ALA A 188 -7.88 3.06 -23.80
CA ALA A 188 -8.37 1.90 -23.06
C ALA A 188 -7.16 1.08 -22.56
N LEU A 189 -7.38 0.11 -21.67
CA LEU A 189 -6.33 -0.80 -21.23
C LEU A 189 -6.78 -2.26 -21.22
N VAL A 190 -5.81 -3.14 -21.38
CA VAL A 190 -5.92 -4.56 -21.05
C VAL A 190 -4.89 -4.86 -19.97
N LYS A 191 -5.27 -5.60 -18.93
CA LYS A 191 -4.36 -6.08 -17.91
C LYS A 191 -4.58 -7.56 -17.60
N ALA A 192 -3.51 -8.22 -17.21
CA ALA A 192 -3.52 -9.55 -16.63
C ALA A 192 -3.38 -9.40 -15.11
N GLU A 193 -4.37 -9.91 -14.38
CA GLU A 193 -4.41 -9.82 -12.91
C GLU A 193 -4.23 -11.18 -12.26
N ASP A 194 -3.68 -11.17 -11.05
CA ASP A 194 -3.67 -12.30 -10.14
C ASP A 194 -5.04 -12.47 -9.46
N VAL A 195 -5.15 -13.50 -8.61
CA VAL A 195 -6.39 -13.83 -7.90
C VAL A 195 -6.88 -12.72 -6.96
N TRP A 196 -6.00 -11.80 -6.57
CA TRP A 196 -6.29 -10.67 -5.69
C TRP A 196 -6.55 -9.36 -6.45
N GLY A 197 -6.47 -9.38 -7.78
CA GLY A 197 -6.66 -8.21 -8.63
C GLY A 197 -5.40 -7.36 -8.80
N ASN A 198 -4.22 -7.84 -8.40
CA ASN A 198 -2.98 -7.13 -8.71
C ASN A 198 -2.56 -7.41 -10.14
N PRO A 199 -2.03 -6.43 -10.89
CA PRO A 199 -1.42 -6.73 -12.18
C PRO A 199 -0.20 -7.65 -12.00
N CYS A 200 -0.12 -8.68 -12.84
CA CYS A 200 0.96 -9.67 -12.80
C CYS A 200 2.27 -9.05 -13.27
N GLU A 201 3.41 -9.47 -12.70
CA GLU A 201 4.75 -9.13 -13.21
C GLU A 201 5.43 -10.32 -13.92
N ARG A 202 4.82 -11.51 -13.81
CA ARG A 202 5.40 -12.78 -14.29
C ARG A 202 4.67 -13.36 -15.50
N PHE A 203 3.60 -12.71 -15.96
CA PHE A 203 2.83 -13.14 -17.10
C PHE A 203 3.62 -12.95 -18.40
N THR A 204 3.57 -13.94 -19.29
CA THR A 204 4.11 -13.86 -20.64
C THR A 204 3.13 -14.53 -21.57
N GLY A 205 2.71 -13.81 -22.60
CA GLY A 205 1.72 -14.32 -23.52
C GLY A 205 1.20 -13.26 -24.46
N ASP A 206 0.63 -13.74 -25.55
CA ASP A 206 -0.10 -12.92 -26.49
C ASP A 206 -1.59 -12.92 -26.13
N VAL A 207 -2.17 -11.74 -26.02
CA VAL A 207 -3.59 -11.51 -25.84
C VAL A 207 -4.16 -11.02 -27.16
N ALA A 208 -5.11 -11.77 -27.73
CA ALA A 208 -5.85 -11.31 -28.90
C ALA A 208 -6.89 -10.27 -28.47
N VAL A 209 -7.04 -9.22 -29.28
CA VAL A 209 -7.93 -8.09 -28.98
C VAL A 209 -8.89 -7.89 -30.14
N GLY A 210 -10.16 -7.67 -29.81
CA GLY A 210 -11.25 -7.49 -30.76
C GLY A 210 -12.35 -6.59 -30.20
N VAL A 211 -13.49 -6.58 -30.89
CA VAL A 211 -14.66 -5.79 -30.49
C VAL A 211 -15.92 -6.64 -30.52
N HIS A 212 -16.87 -6.25 -29.67
CA HIS A 212 -18.25 -6.69 -29.74
C HIS A 212 -19.15 -5.46 -29.90
N GLY A 213 -19.77 -5.30 -31.07
CA GLY A 213 -20.57 -4.13 -31.43
C GLY A 213 -20.01 -3.43 -32.66
N CYS A 214 -19.92 -2.10 -32.62
CA CYS A 214 -19.31 -1.34 -33.70
C CYS A 214 -17.77 -1.37 -33.67
N ASP A 215 -17.17 -1.11 -34.85
CA ASP A 215 -15.72 -1.05 -35.01
C ASP A 215 -15.09 0.09 -34.21
N ILE A 216 -13.87 -0.17 -33.72
CA ILE A 216 -13.02 0.82 -33.06
C ILE A 216 -11.77 1.01 -33.93
N ALA A 217 -11.62 2.20 -34.50
CA ALA A 217 -10.42 2.54 -35.26
C ALA A 217 -9.20 2.66 -34.32
N GLY A 218 -8.05 2.15 -34.76
CA GLY A 218 -6.81 2.15 -33.98
C GLY A 218 -6.65 0.97 -33.01
N LEU A 219 -7.65 0.10 -32.87
CA LEU A 219 -7.58 -1.05 -31.96
C LEU A 219 -6.54 -2.08 -32.48
N PRO A 220 -5.53 -2.45 -31.67
CA PRO A 220 -4.60 -3.50 -32.05
C PRO A 220 -5.32 -4.85 -32.10
N ARG A 221 -4.85 -5.77 -32.95
CA ARG A 221 -5.37 -7.15 -32.99
C ARG A 221 -4.75 -8.06 -31.92
N ARG A 222 -3.61 -7.64 -31.35
CA ARG A 222 -2.81 -8.42 -30.41
C ARG A 222 -1.98 -7.51 -29.52
N ILE A 223 -1.85 -7.90 -28.25
CA ILE A 223 -0.94 -7.32 -27.26
C ILE A 223 -0.04 -8.43 -26.74
N THR A 224 1.26 -8.17 -26.62
CA THR A 224 2.24 -9.13 -26.09
C THR A 224 2.73 -8.66 -24.73
N PHE A 225 2.53 -9.48 -23.70
CA PHE A 225 3.08 -9.27 -22.37
C PHE A 225 4.38 -10.05 -22.20
N ARG A 226 5.35 -9.44 -21.52
CA ARG A 226 6.65 -10.06 -21.22
C ARG A 226 6.89 -10.12 -19.71
N ARG A 227 7.52 -11.21 -19.27
CA ARG A 227 7.96 -11.37 -17.88
C ARG A 227 8.90 -10.24 -17.48
N GLY A 228 8.71 -9.73 -16.27
CA GLY A 228 9.48 -8.62 -15.70
C GLY A 228 8.85 -7.26 -15.95
N GLU A 229 7.87 -7.17 -16.85
CA GLU A 229 7.03 -5.99 -17.04
C GLU A 229 5.72 -6.17 -16.28
N LEU A 230 5.18 -5.06 -15.77
CA LEU A 230 3.82 -5.07 -15.24
C LEU A 230 2.86 -5.37 -16.39
N ALA A 231 2.01 -6.38 -16.25
CA ALA A 231 1.14 -6.86 -17.32
C ALA A 231 -0.11 -5.96 -17.47
N VAL A 232 0.14 -4.69 -17.83
CA VAL A 232 -0.83 -3.66 -18.14
C VAL A 232 -0.41 -3.03 -19.47
N ALA A 233 -1.30 -3.04 -20.45
CA ALA A 233 -1.06 -2.48 -21.76
C ALA A 233 -2.13 -1.42 -22.09
N SER A 234 -1.66 -0.20 -22.33
CA SER A 234 -2.50 0.88 -22.82
C SER A 234 -2.69 0.77 -24.33
N MET A 235 -3.92 1.01 -24.78
CA MET A 235 -4.31 1.15 -26.18
C MET A 235 -4.79 2.59 -26.37
N SER A 236 -3.96 3.42 -26.99
CA SER A 236 -4.22 4.85 -27.11
C SER A 236 -4.80 5.26 -28.46
N ALA A 237 -5.41 6.43 -28.50
CA ALA A 237 -5.94 7.07 -29.71
C ALA A 237 -6.99 6.24 -30.46
N LEU A 238 -7.77 5.45 -29.73
CA LEU A 238 -8.91 4.69 -30.23
C LEU A 238 -10.06 5.63 -30.59
N ARG A 239 -10.85 5.28 -31.61
CA ARG A 239 -11.98 6.11 -32.06
C ARG A 239 -13.19 5.28 -32.45
N VAL A 240 -14.38 5.74 -32.03
CA VAL A 240 -15.67 5.26 -32.54
C VAL A 240 -16.24 6.34 -33.45
N ALA A 241 -16.59 5.99 -34.69
CA ALA A 241 -16.90 6.98 -35.72
C ALA A 241 -18.29 7.63 -35.58
N ASP A 242 -19.33 6.83 -35.39
CA ASP A 242 -20.72 7.32 -35.46
C ASP A 242 -21.32 7.57 -34.07
N ALA A 243 -22.13 8.62 -33.96
CA ALA A 243 -22.91 8.92 -32.76
C ALA A 243 -23.98 7.85 -32.45
N GLY A 244 -24.21 7.60 -31.17
CA GLY A 244 -25.22 6.67 -30.67
C GLY A 244 -24.86 5.19 -30.83
N ARG A 245 -23.61 4.88 -31.22
CA ARG A 245 -23.10 3.52 -31.29
C ARG A 245 -22.62 3.03 -29.93
N GLU A 246 -22.65 1.73 -29.79
CA GLU A 246 -22.18 1.02 -28.60
C GLU A 246 -21.20 -0.08 -29.00
N THR A 247 -20.19 -0.29 -28.17
CA THR A 247 -19.18 -1.34 -28.38
C THR A 247 -18.54 -1.74 -27.06
N ARG A 248 -17.91 -2.92 -27.05
CA ARG A 248 -17.03 -3.39 -25.98
C ARG A 248 -15.74 -3.88 -26.61
N ILE A 249 -14.62 -3.61 -25.93
CA ILE A 249 -13.34 -4.21 -26.30
C ILE A 249 -13.28 -5.60 -25.68
N VAL A 250 -12.89 -6.58 -26.48
CA VAL A 250 -12.78 -7.99 -26.09
C VAL A 250 -11.31 -8.38 -26.06
N ALA A 251 -10.88 -9.07 -25.01
CA ALA A 251 -9.54 -9.62 -24.88
C ALA A 251 -9.60 -11.13 -24.60
N THR A 252 -8.79 -11.92 -25.32
CA THR A 252 -8.74 -13.37 -25.17
C THR A 252 -7.31 -13.92 -25.08
N HIS A 253 -7.12 -14.91 -24.20
CA HIS A 253 -5.87 -15.65 -24.05
C HIS A 253 -6.15 -17.07 -23.56
N GLY A 254 -5.94 -18.07 -24.44
CA GLY A 254 -6.37 -19.44 -24.17
C GLY A 254 -7.88 -19.48 -23.88
N GLU A 255 -8.25 -20.08 -22.76
CA GLU A 255 -9.65 -20.16 -22.29
C GLU A 255 -10.12 -18.87 -21.57
N HIS A 256 -9.23 -17.91 -21.31
CA HIS A 256 -9.58 -16.67 -20.62
C HIS A 256 -10.16 -15.65 -21.60
N HIS A 257 -11.26 -15.03 -21.19
CA HIS A 257 -11.98 -14.02 -21.95
C HIS A 257 -12.41 -12.88 -21.02
N ALA A 258 -12.27 -11.64 -21.49
CA ALA A 258 -12.77 -10.46 -20.80
C ALA A 258 -13.35 -9.46 -21.80
N GLU A 259 -14.45 -8.81 -21.41
CA GLU A 259 -14.99 -7.64 -22.12
C GLU A 259 -14.78 -6.39 -21.27
N SER A 260 -14.59 -5.24 -21.91
CA SER A 260 -14.65 -3.95 -21.23
C SER A 260 -16.06 -3.65 -20.73
N ASN A 261 -16.17 -2.61 -19.89
CA ASN A 261 -17.44 -1.89 -19.75
C ASN A 261 -17.96 -1.41 -21.12
N LEU A 262 -19.25 -1.12 -21.18
CA LEU A 262 -19.89 -0.57 -22.39
C LEU A 262 -19.28 0.79 -22.74
N VAL A 263 -18.80 0.92 -23.97
CA VAL A 263 -18.37 2.19 -24.56
C VAL A 263 -19.50 2.71 -25.44
N ARG A 264 -20.04 3.88 -25.11
CA ARG A 264 -21.07 4.57 -25.90
C ARG A 264 -20.52 5.82 -26.55
N ALA A 265 -20.62 5.88 -27.88
CA ALA A 265 -20.39 7.11 -28.63
C ALA A 265 -21.59 8.04 -28.42
N LEU A 266 -21.35 9.16 -27.75
CA LEU A 266 -22.40 10.10 -27.36
C LEU A 266 -23.06 10.74 -28.58
N ARG A 267 -24.37 10.98 -28.48
CA ARG A 267 -25.09 11.89 -29.38
C ARG A 267 -24.76 13.34 -29.04
N PRO A 268 -25.04 14.30 -29.95
CA PRO A 268 -24.95 15.72 -29.61
C PRO A 268 -25.72 16.01 -28.32
N SER A 269 -25.19 16.95 -27.51
CA SER A 269 -25.69 17.37 -26.20
C SER A 269 -25.80 16.33 -25.08
N GLU A 270 -25.53 15.05 -25.32
CA GLU A 270 -25.45 14.06 -24.23
C GLU A 270 -24.25 14.35 -23.30
N PRO A 271 -24.41 14.23 -21.97
CA PRO A 271 -23.33 14.49 -21.02
C PRO A 271 -22.25 13.40 -21.10
N LYS A 272 -20.99 13.80 -20.92
CA LYS A 272 -19.86 12.87 -20.79
C LYS A 272 -19.75 12.40 -19.34
N THR A 273 -19.40 11.14 -19.17
CA THR A 273 -19.11 10.51 -17.87
C THR A 273 -17.61 10.35 -17.72
N TRP A 274 -17.15 10.55 -16.50
CA TRP A 274 -15.75 10.42 -16.10
C TRP A 274 -15.68 9.55 -14.84
N TRP A 275 -14.63 8.75 -14.71
CA TRP A 275 -14.37 7.89 -13.57
C TRP A 275 -13.26 8.48 -12.71
N GLY A 276 -13.47 8.54 -11.40
CA GLY A 276 -12.44 9.04 -10.51
C GLY A 276 -12.48 8.40 -9.14
N ASP A 277 -11.32 8.42 -8.49
CA ASP A 277 -11.15 8.10 -7.08
C ASP A 277 -10.70 9.36 -6.35
N LEU A 278 -11.62 9.93 -5.57
CA LEU A 278 -11.42 11.20 -4.90
C LEU A 278 -11.05 11.04 -3.43
N HIS A 279 -10.78 9.81 -2.95
CA HIS A 279 -10.35 9.55 -1.57
C HIS A 279 -9.36 8.39 -1.49
N GLY A 280 -8.10 8.68 -1.79
CA GLY A 280 -6.99 7.76 -1.55
C GLY A 280 -6.06 8.20 -0.41
N GLN A 281 -5.40 7.22 0.19
CA GLN A 281 -4.35 7.40 1.21
C GLN A 281 -3.03 6.78 0.71
N THR A 282 -1.90 7.32 1.15
CA THR A 282 -0.56 6.79 0.81
C THR A 282 0.28 6.56 2.07
N ARG A 283 1.52 6.09 1.91
CA ARG A 283 2.46 5.89 3.03
C ARG A 283 2.77 7.18 3.81
N ALA A 284 2.47 8.35 3.25
CA ALA A 284 2.60 9.64 3.93
C ALA A 284 1.76 9.69 5.23
N THR A 285 0.67 8.93 5.29
CA THR A 285 -0.29 8.90 6.40
C THR A 285 -0.58 7.45 6.81
N VAL A 286 -1.75 6.91 6.45
CA VAL A 286 -2.19 5.55 6.82
C VAL A 286 -2.17 4.51 5.71
N GLY A 287 -2.03 4.94 4.47
CA GLY A 287 -1.96 4.04 3.33
C GLY A 287 -0.59 3.37 3.19
N THR A 288 -0.40 2.76 2.04
CA THR A 288 0.87 2.21 1.55
C THR A 288 1.27 2.92 0.26
N GLY A 289 2.46 2.62 -0.28
CA GLY A 289 2.89 3.21 -1.54
C GLY A 289 3.25 4.69 -1.43
N THR A 290 4.05 5.18 -2.36
CA THR A 290 4.41 6.60 -2.50
C THR A 290 3.27 7.37 -3.18
N ILE A 291 3.32 8.70 -3.14
CA ILE A 291 2.39 9.53 -3.89
C ILE A 291 2.55 9.35 -5.42
N GLU A 292 3.77 9.11 -5.88
CA GLU A 292 4.08 8.83 -7.28
C GLU A 292 3.49 7.47 -7.72
N GLU A 293 3.63 6.43 -6.90
CA GLU A 293 2.99 5.12 -7.14
C GLU A 293 1.47 5.24 -7.15
N TYR A 294 0.88 6.04 -6.26
CA TYR A 294 -0.56 6.27 -6.19
C TYR A 294 -1.09 6.91 -7.48
N PHE A 295 -0.49 8.02 -7.94
CA PHE A 295 -0.92 8.67 -9.18
C PHE A 295 -0.62 7.84 -10.43
N ALA A 296 0.53 7.17 -10.49
CA ALA A 296 0.85 6.26 -11.58
C ALA A 296 -0.16 5.11 -11.65
N PHE A 297 -0.52 4.50 -10.52
CA PHE A 297 -1.50 3.41 -10.49
C PHE A 297 -2.87 3.89 -10.97
N GLY A 298 -3.38 4.99 -10.43
CA GLY A 298 -4.69 5.51 -10.82
C GLY A 298 -4.78 5.83 -12.32
N ARG A 299 -3.75 6.46 -12.88
CA ARG A 299 -3.70 6.81 -14.31
C ARG A 299 -3.44 5.61 -15.22
N GLU A 300 -2.45 4.79 -14.88
CA GLU A 300 -1.87 3.81 -15.82
C GLU A 300 -2.40 2.39 -15.63
N VAL A 301 -2.94 2.07 -14.44
CA VAL A 301 -3.44 0.73 -14.10
C VAL A 301 -4.97 0.70 -13.93
N ALA A 302 -5.54 1.78 -13.41
CA ALA A 302 -6.99 1.91 -13.21
C ALA A 302 -7.70 2.74 -14.28
N LEU A 303 -6.96 3.47 -15.13
CA LEU A 303 -7.50 4.36 -16.17
C LEU A 303 -8.48 5.41 -15.60
N LEU A 304 -8.15 6.01 -14.47
CA LEU A 304 -8.97 7.05 -13.86
C LEU A 304 -8.82 8.38 -14.62
N ASP A 305 -9.95 9.03 -14.87
CA ASP A 305 -10.03 10.37 -15.44
C ASP A 305 -9.78 11.45 -14.38
N MET A 306 -10.07 11.15 -13.11
CA MET A 306 -9.93 12.10 -12.00
C MET A 306 -9.38 11.44 -10.74
N MET A 307 -8.55 12.17 -10.00
CA MET A 307 -8.01 11.70 -8.72
C MET A 307 -7.96 12.81 -7.67
N CYS A 308 -8.03 12.44 -6.40
CA CYS A 308 -7.67 13.33 -5.30
C CYS A 308 -7.04 12.52 -4.15
N HIS A 309 -5.81 12.86 -3.80
CA HIS A 309 -5.17 12.34 -2.59
C HIS A 309 -5.78 13.04 -1.37
N GLN A 310 -6.15 12.25 -0.37
CA GLN A 310 -6.90 12.72 0.79
C GLN A 310 -6.13 12.34 2.06
N ALA A 311 -4.86 12.75 2.15
CA ALA A 311 -4.05 12.54 3.34
C ALA A 311 -4.70 13.16 4.58
N ASN A 312 -4.63 12.47 5.73
CA ASN A 312 -5.11 13.04 6.99
C ASN A 312 -4.24 14.24 7.38
N ASP A 313 -4.88 15.40 7.48
CA ASP A 313 -4.25 16.68 7.76
C ASP A 313 -3.29 16.66 8.94
N PHE A 314 -3.65 16.04 10.08
CA PHE A 314 -2.82 16.02 11.29
C PHE A 314 -1.55 15.16 11.22
N GLN A 315 -1.29 14.50 10.08
CA GLN A 315 -0.08 13.71 9.80
C GLN A 315 0.78 14.29 8.67
N VAL A 316 0.28 15.28 7.92
CA VAL A 316 0.97 15.80 6.72
C VAL A 316 1.89 16.95 7.10
N THR A 317 3.20 16.80 6.95
CA THR A 317 4.13 17.93 7.19
C THR A 317 4.07 18.97 6.06
N ASP A 318 4.57 20.20 6.31
CA ASP A 318 4.74 21.23 5.27
C ASP A 318 5.55 20.74 4.06
N GLU A 319 6.55 19.88 4.32
CA GLU A 319 7.39 19.31 3.28
C GLU A 319 6.59 18.33 2.41
N GLU A 320 5.82 17.44 3.04
CA GLU A 320 4.97 16.49 2.34
C GLU A 320 3.84 17.19 1.58
N TRP A 321 3.24 18.25 2.14
CA TRP A 321 2.26 19.07 1.43
C TRP A 321 2.84 19.73 0.17
N ARG A 322 4.04 20.31 0.29
CA ARG A 322 4.76 20.88 -0.87
C ARG A 322 5.13 19.80 -1.90
N ARG A 323 5.49 18.60 -1.45
CA ARG A 323 5.78 17.47 -2.33
C ARG A 323 4.54 17.01 -3.08
N LEU A 324 3.42 16.81 -2.39
CA LEU A 324 2.14 16.46 -2.99
C LEU A 324 1.80 17.40 -4.14
N ARG A 325 1.88 18.73 -3.92
CA ARG A 325 1.59 19.72 -4.96
C ARG A 325 2.50 19.57 -6.20
N ARG A 326 3.80 19.37 -6.00
CA ARG A 326 4.74 19.13 -7.12
C ARG A 326 4.40 17.87 -7.91
N GLU A 327 4.04 16.78 -7.22
CA GLU A 327 3.66 15.55 -7.91
C GLU A 327 2.29 15.67 -8.59
N ILE A 328 1.35 16.44 -8.03
CA ILE A 328 0.11 16.80 -8.73
C ILE A 328 0.43 17.52 -10.04
N ASP A 329 1.26 18.57 -10.02
CA ASP A 329 1.64 19.33 -11.23
C ASP A 329 2.28 18.42 -12.29
N ARG A 330 3.04 17.40 -11.87
CA ARG A 330 3.72 16.46 -12.76
C ARG A 330 2.78 15.42 -13.38
N PHE A 331 1.78 14.94 -12.63
CA PHE A 331 0.92 13.85 -13.06
C PHE A 331 -0.41 14.33 -13.66
N HIS A 332 -0.87 15.51 -13.27
CA HIS A 332 -2.05 16.17 -13.80
C HIS A 332 -1.87 16.42 -15.30
N GLN A 333 -2.89 16.05 -16.08
CA GLN A 333 -2.90 16.31 -17.51
C GLN A 333 -4.34 16.47 -17.99
N ASP A 334 -4.67 17.67 -18.48
CA ASP A 334 -5.97 17.98 -19.07
C ASP A 334 -6.34 16.98 -20.17
N GLY A 335 -7.61 16.54 -20.15
CA GLY A 335 -8.14 15.57 -21.11
C GLY A 335 -7.62 14.14 -20.92
N ARG A 336 -6.76 13.87 -19.94
CA ARG A 336 -6.25 12.53 -19.62
C ARG A 336 -6.50 12.13 -18.17
N CYS A 337 -6.01 12.91 -17.21
CA CYS A 337 -6.23 12.66 -15.79
C CYS A 337 -6.13 13.98 -15.01
N VAL A 338 -7.26 14.45 -14.50
CA VAL A 338 -7.35 15.67 -13.70
C VAL A 338 -7.15 15.32 -12.23
N ILE A 339 -6.10 15.88 -11.62
CA ILE A 339 -5.78 15.62 -10.22
C ILE A 339 -6.10 16.88 -9.41
N PHE A 340 -7.01 16.75 -8.45
CA PHE A 340 -7.38 17.83 -7.53
C PHE A 340 -6.42 17.87 -6.35
N VAL A 341 -6.04 19.08 -5.95
CA VAL A 341 -5.40 19.30 -4.65
C VAL A 341 -6.46 19.11 -3.57
N GLY A 342 -6.12 18.34 -2.54
CA GLY A 342 -7.02 18.06 -1.43
C GLY A 342 -6.32 17.38 -0.27
N TYR A 343 -7.06 17.24 0.82
CA TYR A 343 -6.65 16.50 2.02
C TYR A 343 -7.91 16.11 2.80
N GLU A 344 -7.80 15.07 3.62
CA GLU A 344 -8.83 14.70 4.58
C GLU A 344 -8.63 15.52 5.84
N TRP A 345 -9.52 16.46 6.12
CA TRP A 345 -9.59 17.10 7.42
C TRP A 345 -10.13 16.07 8.41
N SER A 346 -9.30 15.61 9.34
CA SER A 346 -9.61 14.44 10.16
C SER A 346 -9.85 14.77 11.62
N GLY A 347 -10.88 15.57 11.87
CA GLY A 347 -11.34 15.87 13.21
C GLY A 347 -12.17 14.75 13.84
N MET A 348 -12.16 14.72 15.18
CA MET A 348 -13.01 13.82 15.96
C MET A 348 -14.50 14.05 15.63
N THR A 349 -15.32 13.00 15.67
CA THR A 349 -16.77 13.09 15.39
C THR A 349 -17.49 14.22 16.13
N PRO A 350 -17.24 14.47 17.43
CA PRO A 350 -17.85 15.61 18.14
C PRO A 350 -17.44 17.00 17.61
N GLY A 351 -16.32 17.09 16.91
CA GLY A 351 -15.80 18.34 16.33
C GLY A 351 -16.05 18.50 14.84
N GLY A 352 -16.81 17.61 14.20
CA GLY A 352 -17.17 17.70 12.78
C GLY A 352 -17.00 16.42 11.98
N GLY A 353 -16.22 15.45 12.49
CA GLY A 353 -15.87 14.19 11.81
C GLY A 353 -14.98 14.39 10.58
N ASP A 354 -14.55 13.30 9.95
CA ASP A 354 -13.72 13.37 8.74
C ASP A 354 -14.42 14.13 7.59
N ARG A 355 -13.69 15.03 6.91
CA ARG A 355 -14.17 15.80 5.75
C ARG A 355 -13.14 15.77 4.63
N ASN A 356 -13.56 15.37 3.43
CA ASN A 356 -12.72 15.56 2.25
C ASN A 356 -12.73 17.02 1.82
N VAL A 357 -11.57 17.66 1.85
CA VAL A 357 -11.37 19.02 1.35
C VAL A 357 -10.77 18.91 -0.05
N MET A 358 -11.37 19.58 -1.02
CA MET A 358 -10.93 19.61 -2.42
C MET A 358 -10.95 21.03 -2.94
N PHE A 359 -9.85 21.46 -3.55
CA PHE A 359 -9.70 22.81 -4.07
C PHE A 359 -10.05 22.86 -5.55
N ARG A 360 -10.74 23.93 -5.96
CA ARG A 360 -11.07 24.18 -7.38
C ARG A 360 -9.90 24.73 -8.20
N GLY A 361 -8.79 25.10 -7.57
CA GLY A 361 -7.59 25.64 -8.21
C GLY A 361 -6.37 25.56 -7.30
N ASP A 362 -5.24 26.13 -7.75
CA ASP A 362 -3.92 25.81 -7.19
C ASP A 362 -3.59 26.53 -5.86
N VAL A 363 -4.43 27.50 -5.47
CA VAL A 363 -4.34 28.18 -4.17
C VAL A 363 -4.99 27.29 -3.12
N ALA A 364 -4.19 26.37 -2.59
CA ALA A 364 -4.61 25.43 -1.56
C ALA A 364 -3.80 25.66 -0.27
N ALA A 365 -4.51 25.94 0.82
CA ALA A 365 -3.96 26.04 2.16
C ALA A 365 -4.36 24.80 2.97
N LEU A 366 -3.43 24.28 3.76
CA LEU A 366 -3.68 23.18 4.67
C LEU A 366 -4.19 23.76 5.99
N HIS A 367 -5.47 23.52 6.30
CA HIS A 367 -6.06 23.87 7.59
C HIS A 367 -6.26 22.60 8.39
N ARG A 368 -5.54 22.44 9.50
CA ARG A 368 -5.53 21.18 10.25
C ARG A 368 -6.63 21.14 11.30
N SER A 369 -7.06 19.93 11.59
CA SER A 369 -7.92 19.54 12.70
C SER A 369 -7.14 19.47 14.01
N SER A 370 -5.84 19.10 13.94
CA SER A 370 -4.90 19.07 15.05
C SER A 370 -3.45 18.89 14.57
N HIS A 371 -2.51 19.04 15.50
CA HIS A 371 -1.08 18.73 15.34
C HIS A 371 -0.69 17.39 16.01
N ALA A 372 -1.63 16.46 16.14
CA ALA A 372 -1.44 15.26 16.97
C ALA A 372 -0.23 14.39 16.56
N GLU A 373 0.17 14.41 15.28
CA GLU A 373 1.33 13.67 14.76
C GLU A 373 2.25 14.55 13.89
N VAL A 374 2.22 15.87 14.13
CA VAL A 374 3.11 16.85 13.49
C VAL A 374 3.62 17.79 14.59
N ASP A 375 4.92 17.73 14.88
CA ASP A 375 5.53 18.57 15.93
C ASP A 375 5.61 20.07 15.55
N ASP A 376 5.46 20.38 14.26
CA ASP A 376 5.62 21.73 13.71
C ASP A 376 4.34 22.57 13.84
N MET A 377 4.33 23.49 14.79
CA MET A 377 3.17 24.33 15.11
C MET A 377 3.09 25.66 14.31
N ARG A 378 3.91 25.86 13.27
CA ARG A 378 4.00 27.18 12.59
C ARG A 378 2.71 27.63 11.90
N ASP A 379 1.87 26.70 11.45
CA ASP A 379 0.58 26.96 10.79
C ASP A 379 -0.63 26.86 11.75
N ALA A 380 -0.40 26.64 13.06
CA ALA A 380 -1.47 26.40 14.05
C ALA A 380 -2.48 27.54 14.18
N ALA A 381 -2.09 28.78 13.83
CA ALA A 381 -3.01 29.92 13.78
C ALA A 381 -4.09 29.80 12.69
N THR A 382 -3.91 28.89 11.74
CA THR A 382 -4.85 28.60 10.65
C THR A 382 -5.59 27.28 10.82
N ASP A 383 -5.34 26.56 11.92
CA ASP A 383 -6.08 25.34 12.27
C ASP A 383 -7.57 25.65 12.41
N CYS A 384 -8.38 24.66 12.05
CA CYS A 384 -9.82 24.76 12.09
C CYS A 384 -10.35 23.56 12.87
N PHE A 385 -10.70 23.77 14.15
CA PHE A 385 -11.40 22.80 14.98
C PHE A 385 -12.21 23.51 16.08
N PRO A 386 -13.49 23.14 16.30
CA PRO A 386 -14.29 22.23 15.48
C PRO A 386 -14.74 22.89 14.16
N VAL A 387 -15.17 22.07 13.19
CA VAL A 387 -15.91 22.53 12.02
C VAL A 387 -17.40 22.36 12.33
N THR A 388 -18.13 23.47 12.44
CA THR A 388 -19.59 23.52 12.71
C THR A 388 -20.42 23.66 11.45
#